data_AF-A0A6V8DC59-F1
#
_entry.id   AF-A0A6V8DC59-F1
#
_cell.length_a   1.000
_cell.length_b   1.000
_cell.length_c   1.000
_cell.angle_alpha   90.00
_cell.angle_beta   90.00
_cell.angle_gamma   90.00
#
_symmetry.space_group_name_H-M   'P 1'
#
loop_
_entity.id
_entity.type
_entity.pdbx_description
1 polymer ?
#
loop_
_entity_poly.entity_id
_entity_poly.type
_entity_poly.pdbx_seq_one_letter_code
_entity_poly.pdbx_strand_id
1 'polypeptide(L)'
;VAEAVERADDAARLDAGLRYVERVDWRPSEADETTMTLVLQQDLLRLDHATGDLDAEVLLSGLGPAVHEGEITLSGTEAVWVVYEQGVTRIALIPPLDTLNGS
;
A
#
# COMPACT_ATOMS: atom_id res chain seq x y z
N VAL A 1 -9.97 -4.71 20.59
CA VAL A 1 -11.04 -4.00 19.84
C VAL A 1 -11.02 -2.49 20.07
N ALA A 2 -10.59 -1.98 21.24
CA ALA A 2 -10.50 -0.54 21.50
C ALA A 2 -9.43 0.20 20.65
N GLU A 3 -8.20 -0.33 20.54
CA GLU A 3 -7.12 0.32 19.78
C GLU A 3 -7.41 0.54 18.29
N ALA A 4 -8.16 -0.37 17.66
CA ALA A 4 -8.54 -0.22 16.25
C ALA A 4 -9.56 0.91 16.07
N VAL A 5 -10.44 1.13 17.05
CA VAL A 5 -11.48 2.16 17.02
C VAL A 5 -10.91 3.54 17.37
N GLU A 6 -10.03 3.64 18.38
CA GLU A 6 -9.33 4.90 18.70
C GLU A 6 -8.41 5.35 17.56
N ARG A 7 -7.77 4.41 16.84
CA ARG A 7 -6.97 4.71 15.65
C ARG A 7 -7.82 5.18 14.46
N ALA A 8 -9.01 4.62 14.28
CA ALA A 8 -9.93 5.08 13.24
C ALA A 8 -10.40 6.53 13.49
N ASP A 9 -10.60 6.92 14.76
CA ASP A 9 -10.93 8.30 15.14
C ASP A 9 -9.76 9.27 14.88
N ASP A 10 -8.52 8.83 15.12
CA ASP A 10 -7.31 9.65 14.86
C ASP A 10 -7.03 9.81 13.35
N ALA A 11 -7.23 8.74 12.57
CA ALA A 11 -7.17 8.79 11.10
C ALA A 11 -8.22 9.73 10.49
N ALA A 12 -9.43 9.73 11.05
CA ALA A 12 -10.49 10.64 10.63
C ALA A 12 -10.20 12.12 10.94
N ARG A 13 -9.22 12.40 11.82
CA ARG A 13 -8.80 13.76 12.19
C ARG A 13 -7.83 14.38 11.18
N LEU A 14 -7.22 13.58 10.29
CA LEU A 14 -6.48 14.12 9.14
C LEU A 14 -7.44 14.87 8.20
N ASP A 15 -6.98 16.01 7.67
CA ASP A 15 -7.74 16.86 6.75
C ASP A 15 -8.49 16.04 5.68
N ALA A 16 -9.80 16.29 5.53
CA ALA A 16 -10.65 15.59 4.56
C ALA A 16 -10.21 15.79 3.09
N GLY A 17 -9.32 16.75 2.83
CA GLY A 17 -8.69 16.98 1.53
C GLY A 17 -7.28 16.40 1.39
N LEU A 18 -6.73 15.76 2.44
CA LEU A 18 -5.41 15.16 2.35
C LEU A 18 -5.47 13.90 1.50
N ARG A 19 -4.68 13.91 0.43
CA ARG A 19 -4.48 12.79 -0.46
C ARG A 19 -2.99 12.55 -0.62
N TYR A 20 -2.60 11.30 -0.50
CA TYR A 20 -1.22 10.88 -0.71
C TYR A 20 -1.20 9.73 -1.72
N VAL A 21 -0.28 9.82 -2.67
CA VAL A 21 -0.05 8.80 -3.69
C VAL A 21 1.45 8.59 -3.80
N GLU A 22 1.91 7.39 -3.50
CA GLU A 22 3.29 6.98 -3.66
C GLU A 22 3.37 5.81 -4.64
N ARG A 23 4.21 5.96 -5.66
CA ARG A 23 4.59 4.84 -6.52
C ARG A 23 5.68 4.07 -5.80
N VAL A 24 5.45 2.79 -5.61
CA VAL A 24 6.44 1.84 -5.10
C VAL A 24 6.91 1.00 -6.27
N ASP A 25 8.13 1.26 -6.72
CA ASP A 25 8.77 0.42 -7.73
C ASP A 25 9.04 -0.96 -7.15
N TRP A 26 8.47 -1.97 -7.79
CA TRP A 26 8.60 -3.35 -7.39
C TRP A 26 9.53 -4.04 -8.38
N ARG A 27 10.68 -4.54 -7.91
CA ARG A 27 11.55 -5.30 -8.81
C ARG A 27 10.98 -6.69 -9.00
N PRO A 28 10.59 -7.09 -10.21
CA PRO A 28 10.21 -8.48 -10.45
C PRO A 28 11.41 -9.36 -10.10
N SER A 29 11.18 -10.35 -9.24
CA SER A 29 12.17 -11.40 -9.00
C SER A 29 12.00 -12.47 -10.07
N GLU A 30 13.03 -13.30 -10.30
CA GLU A 30 12.93 -14.43 -11.25
C GLU A 30 11.98 -15.56 -10.76
N ALA A 31 11.40 -15.42 -9.56
CA ALA A 31 10.48 -16.38 -8.97
C ALA A 31 9.03 -16.18 -9.46
N ASP A 32 8.23 -17.25 -9.37
CA ASP A 32 6.82 -17.26 -9.78
C ASP A 32 5.97 -16.27 -8.97
N GLU A 33 5.73 -15.08 -9.52
CA GLU A 33 5.01 -13.97 -8.87
C GLU A 33 3.58 -14.32 -8.45
N THR A 34 2.97 -15.34 -9.06
CA THR A 34 1.62 -15.85 -8.69
C THR A 34 1.53 -16.35 -7.24
N THR A 35 2.67 -16.58 -6.59
CA THR A 35 2.78 -17.02 -5.20
C THR A 35 3.20 -15.90 -4.24
N MET A 36 3.33 -14.68 -4.78
CA MET A 36 3.77 -13.50 -4.05
C MET A 36 2.60 -12.56 -3.79
N THR A 37 2.46 -12.18 -2.54
CA THR A 37 1.37 -11.34 -2.06
C THR A 37 1.95 -10.11 -1.38
N LEU A 38 1.52 -8.92 -1.80
CA LEU A 38 1.85 -7.68 -1.10
C LEU A 38 0.80 -7.41 -0.03
N VAL A 39 1.28 -7.20 1.19
CA VAL A 39 0.46 -6.87 2.36
C VAL A 39 0.80 -5.46 2.80
N LEU A 40 -0.22 -4.61 2.84
CA LEU A 40 -0.07 -3.26 3.39
C LEU A 40 -0.11 -3.33 4.91
N GLN A 41 0.96 -2.84 5.54
CA GLN A 41 1.03 -2.64 6.98
C GLN A 41 1.07 -1.14 7.30
N GLN A 42 1.16 -0.82 8.59
CA GLN A 42 0.97 0.55 9.08
C GLN A 42 2.01 1.54 8.54
N ASP A 43 3.26 1.10 8.37
CA ASP A 43 4.38 1.98 7.99
C ASP A 43 5.19 1.40 6.81
N LEU A 44 4.79 0.21 6.32
CA LEU A 44 5.52 -0.51 5.29
C LEU A 44 4.61 -1.36 4.41
N LEU A 45 5.09 -1.60 3.20
CA LEU A 45 4.58 -2.62 2.29
C LEU A 45 5.46 -3.86 2.41
N ARG A 46 4.87 -5.01 2.74
CA ARG A 46 5.59 -6.28 2.90
C ARG A 46 5.24 -7.25 1.79
N LEU A 47 6.27 -7.88 1.21
CA LEU A 47 6.07 -9.08 0.41
C LEU A 47 5.95 -10.30 1.30
N ASP A 48 4.87 -11.03 1.12
CA ASP A 48 4.68 -12.37 1.64
C ASP A 48 4.83 -13.35 0.47
N HIS A 49 5.88 -14.16 0.50
CA HIS A 49 6.11 -15.22 -0.48
C HIS A 49 5.87 -16.57 0.20
N ALA A 50 5.04 -17.42 -0.42
CA ALA A 50 4.62 -18.70 0.16
C ALA A 50 5.79 -19.65 0.49
N THR A 51 6.94 -19.52 -0.18
CA THR A 51 8.12 -20.35 0.12
C THR A 51 9.06 -19.72 1.16
N GLY A 52 8.87 -18.44 1.51
CA GLY A 52 9.67 -17.72 2.50
C GLY A 52 11.05 -17.28 2.02
N ASP A 53 11.41 -17.47 0.74
CA ASP A 53 12.73 -17.12 0.20
C ASP A 53 12.85 -15.66 -0.27
N LEU A 54 11.74 -14.91 -0.24
CA LEU A 54 11.68 -13.55 -0.75
C LEU A 54 10.88 -12.67 0.21
N ASP A 55 11.58 -12.10 1.18
CA ASP A 55 11.08 -11.04 2.05
C ASP A 55 11.61 -9.70 1.55
N ALA A 56 10.70 -8.84 1.10
CA ALA A 56 11.00 -7.48 0.71
C ALA A 56 10.08 -6.53 1.47
N GLU A 57 10.67 -5.52 2.10
CA GLU A 57 9.98 -4.49 2.87
C GLU A 57 10.30 -3.13 2.27
N VAL A 58 9.25 -2.36 1.98
CA VAL A 58 9.39 -0.96 1.55
C VAL A 58 8.75 -0.07 2.59
N LEU A 59 9.55 0.80 3.20
CA LEU A 59 9.07 1.85 4.09
C LEU A 59 8.30 2.89 3.29
N LEU A 60 7.13 3.28 3.80
CA LEU A 60 6.25 4.23 3.12
C LEU A 60 6.44 5.62 3.74
N SER A 61 6.66 6.62 2.89
CA SER A 61 7.21 7.92 3.33
C SER A 61 6.23 8.81 4.09
N GLY A 62 4.95 8.43 4.21
CA GLY A 62 3.88 9.36 4.60
C GLY A 62 2.69 8.75 5.32
N LEU A 63 2.81 7.57 5.91
CA LEU A 63 1.67 6.96 6.60
C LEU A 63 1.53 7.51 8.02
N GLY A 64 0.55 8.40 8.19
CA GLY A 64 0.02 8.74 9.51
C GLY A 64 -0.87 7.62 10.06
N PRO A 65 -1.50 7.81 11.22
CA PRO A 65 -2.53 6.89 11.69
C PRO A 65 -3.63 6.81 10.62
N ALA A 66 -3.75 5.65 9.97
CA ALA A 66 -4.71 5.39 8.90
C ALA A 66 -5.24 3.96 9.02
N VAL A 67 -6.40 3.70 8.43
CA VAL A 67 -6.87 2.34 8.20
C VAL A 67 -6.13 1.79 6.99
N HIS A 68 -5.47 0.64 7.14
CA HIS A 68 -4.67 0.03 6.09
C HIS A 68 -5.42 -1.19 5.55
N GLU A 69 -5.76 -1.14 4.27
CA GLU A 69 -6.52 -2.19 3.60
C GLU A 69 -5.88 -2.49 2.26
N GLY A 70 -5.38 -3.72 2.09
CA GLY A 70 -4.85 -4.13 0.80
C GLY A 70 -4.01 -5.38 0.90
N GLU A 71 -4.48 -6.41 0.20
CA GLU A 71 -3.72 -7.58 -0.16
C GLU A 71 -3.84 -7.76 -1.67
N ILE A 72 -2.71 -7.83 -2.38
CA ILE A 72 -2.72 -8.09 -3.81
C ILE A 72 -1.70 -9.15 -4.18
N THR A 73 -2.08 -10.05 -5.08
CA THR A 73 -1.14 -10.97 -5.72
C THR A 73 -0.39 -10.25 -6.83
N LEU A 74 0.93 -10.37 -6.84
CA LEU A 74 1.74 -9.86 -7.95
C LEU A 74 1.49 -10.72 -9.19
N SER A 75 1.25 -10.09 -10.33
CA SER A 75 0.99 -10.78 -11.60
C SER A 75 1.70 -10.04 -12.73
N GLY A 76 3.03 -10.09 -12.76
CA GLY A 76 3.83 -9.38 -13.76
C GLY A 76 3.82 -7.86 -13.60
N THR A 77 3.63 -7.36 -12.38
CA THR A 77 3.50 -5.93 -12.11
C THR A 77 4.80 -5.36 -11.55
N GLU A 78 5.40 -4.41 -12.27
CA GLU A 78 6.70 -3.79 -11.94
C GLU A 78 6.58 -2.62 -10.94
N ALA A 79 5.36 -2.16 -10.66
CA ALA A 79 5.13 -1.10 -9.71
C ALA A 79 3.71 -1.14 -9.16
N VAL A 80 3.56 -0.77 -7.90
CA VAL A 80 2.26 -0.60 -7.26
C VAL A 80 2.13 0.83 -6.76
N TRP A 81 0.89 1.25 -6.52
CA TRP A 81 0.57 2.56 -5.98
C TRP A 81 -0.02 2.40 -4.60
N VAL A 82 0.57 3.06 -3.62
CA VAL A 82 -0.01 3.22 -2.30
C VAL A 82 -0.78 4.53 -2.30
N VAL A 83 -2.07 4.45 -2.03
CA VAL A 83 -3.00 5.58 -2.09
C VAL A 83 -3.67 5.76 -0.75
N TYR A 84 -3.49 6.93 -0.14
CA TYR A 84 -4.26 7.37 1.01
C TYR A 84 -5.32 8.38 0.57
N GLU A 85 -6.57 8.11 0.95
CA GLU A 85 -7.71 8.98 0.68
C GLU A 85 -8.79 8.76 1.76
N GLN A 86 -9.30 9.84 2.35
CA GLN A 86 -10.38 9.79 3.35
C GLN A 86 -10.11 8.84 4.54
N GLY A 87 -8.88 8.83 5.07
CA GLY A 87 -8.52 8.01 6.24
C GLY A 87 -8.15 6.56 5.91
N VAL A 88 -8.20 6.15 4.63
CA VAL A 88 -7.91 4.79 4.19
C VAL A 88 -6.70 4.77 3.27
N THR A 89 -5.70 3.96 3.62
CA THR A 89 -4.56 3.62 2.78
C THR A 89 -4.82 2.28 2.08
N ARG A 90 -4.66 2.25 0.75
CA ARG A 90 -4.88 1.06 -0.09
C ARG A 90 -3.79 0.85 -1.13
N ILE A 91 -3.64 -0.40 -1.57
CA ILE A 91 -2.78 -0.77 -2.70
C ILE A 91 -3.60 -0.73 -4.00
N ALA A 92 -3.02 -0.16 -5.05
CA ALA A 92 -3.57 -0.16 -6.41
C ALA A 92 -2.53 -0.67 -7.42
N LEU A 93 -3.00 -1.41 -8.43
CA LEU A 93 -2.19 -1.94 -9.54
C LEU A 93 -2.04 -0.95 -10.70
N ILE A 94 -2.79 0.15 -10.67
CA ILE A 94 -2.73 1.21 -11.67
C ILE A 94 -2.68 2.56 -10.95
N PRO A 95 -2.01 3.57 -11.53
CA PRO A 95 -2.03 4.91 -10.98
C PRO A 95 -3.47 5.42 -10.93
N PRO A 96 -3.88 6.12 -9.87
CA PRO A 96 -5.18 6.78 -9.86
C PRO A 96 -5.31 7.70 -11.08
N LEU A 97 -6.43 7.64 -11.80
CA LEU A 97 -6.63 8.38 -13.06
C LEU A 97 -6.36 9.89 -12.94
N ASP A 98 -6.62 10.47 -11.77
CA ASP A 98 -6.37 11.87 -11.46
C ASP A 98 -4.88 12.24 -11.39
N THR A 99 -4.00 11.27 -11.10
CA THR A 99 -2.54 11.47 -11.12
C THR A 99 -1.92 11.46 -12.52
N LEU A 100 -2.70 11.06 -13.53
CA LEU A 100 -2.26 11.01 -14.93
C LEU A 100 -2.52 12.32 -15.71
N ASN A 101 -3.30 13.25 -15.15
CA ASN A 101 -3.64 14.54 -15.80
C ASN A 101 -2.61 15.64 -15.49
N GLY A 102 -1.33 15.30 -15.59
CA GLY A 102 -0.23 16.25 -15.60
C GLY A 102 0.52 16.16 -16.93
N SER A 103 0.02 16.83 -17.97
CA SER A 103 0.75 17.10 -19.22
C SER A 103 0.34 18.45 -19.79
#